data_AF-A0A818UH05-F1
#
_entry.id   AF-A0A818UH05-F1
#
_cell.length_a   1.000
_cell.length_b   1.000
_cell.length_c   1.000
_cell.angle_alpha   90.00
_cell.angle_beta   90.00
_cell.angle_gamma   90.00
#
_symmetry.space_group_name_H-M   'P 1'
#
loop_
_entity.id
_entity.type
_entity.pdbx_description
1 polymer ?
#
loop_
_entity_poly.entity_id
_entity_poly.type
_entity_poly.pdbx_seq_one_letter_code
_entity_poly.pdbx_strand_id
1 'polypeptide(L)'
;MPYIFLGLLVLFSITTIVLSAVALGILINRIDSRDTEKSPDNNGSLSFADQIKIDDLMHHLEQLQVIADQSNGTRAIGTRGFDGTLDYITEQLEQNTNLIVRHEYFTLKNCAVQGTPQLQSQINGFIEDHIHLTDFAHIIFTAAANFDSFVRLVSIPNLGCQNSDWMNVSVTDSIALVKRGVCTFPEKTQLAEKYRAKGLLMYNDGTASDRFQAVRYVRSHLNATIPGYFLSYNLGMKFVNAAINSSTNASIKMIIDVRDAEIGNICADTPTGNKTATIVIGAHSDGVLDGSGINDDGSGSVGILVLALNLARLLSTSSLNYAQLLYRIRFCWWGAEEVGLLGSIYHVEQASLSSATIESGRLQDYLVYFNYDMIASPNSNFGILDSISIPPGTSNKTLPGTDRITNLFQQWFDEQKLPWTRSGIGGGSDFVPFLTGGIASGGVNTGAGGFKSSTERDRYAELLGTGNAGLANVPYDSCYHQQCDRITNVNPFAYGKIVKAAAYAIEYVGRLNDLENWLYPEGRVKHVNPFNRKHVYDIHHDPDLF
;
A
#
# COMPACT_ATOMS: atom_id res chain seq x y z
N MET A 1 81.62 -13.04 8.28
CA MET A 1 81.19 -14.46 8.42
C MET A 1 80.25 -14.54 9.61
N PRO A 2 79.09 -15.22 9.53
CA PRO A 2 78.09 -15.29 8.44
C PRO A 2 76.68 -14.89 9.01
N TYR A 3 75.70 -14.24 8.36
CA TYR A 3 75.02 -14.32 7.05
C TYR A 3 73.52 -14.74 7.21
N ILE A 4 72.65 -14.07 6.44
CA ILE A 4 71.42 -14.56 5.78
C ILE A 4 70.11 -14.59 6.60
N PHE A 5 69.25 -13.58 6.38
CA PHE A 5 67.91 -13.71 5.80
C PHE A 5 67.14 -12.37 5.94
N LEU A 6 67.20 -11.50 4.94
CA LEU A 6 66.15 -10.49 4.70
C LEU A 6 66.22 -10.01 3.25
N GLY A 7 65.59 -10.77 2.36
CA GLY A 7 65.59 -10.49 0.93
C GLY A 7 64.67 -11.42 0.18
N LEU A 8 63.36 -11.35 0.46
CA LEU A 8 62.33 -12.02 -0.35
C LEU A 8 60.88 -11.57 -0.09
N LEU A 9 60.65 -10.32 0.36
CA LEU A 9 59.29 -9.84 0.72
C LEU A 9 58.90 -8.45 0.16
N VAL A 10 59.60 -7.96 -0.88
CA VAL A 10 59.28 -6.67 -1.51
C VAL A 10 58.84 -6.80 -2.98
N LEU A 11 58.80 -8.01 -3.53
CA LEU A 11 58.45 -8.24 -4.95
C LEU A 11 57.05 -8.85 -5.19
N PHE A 12 56.25 -9.07 -4.15
CA PHE A 12 54.87 -9.60 -4.27
C PHE A 12 53.76 -8.56 -4.00
N SER A 13 54.11 -7.31 -3.67
CA SER A 13 53.14 -6.26 -3.34
C SER A 13 52.84 -5.29 -4.48
N ILE A 14 53.57 -5.39 -5.60
CA ILE A 14 53.45 -4.45 -6.74
C ILE A 14 52.68 -5.08 -7.91
N THR A 15 52.60 -6.40 -8.02
CA THR A 15 51.87 -7.10 -9.09
C THR A 15 50.36 -7.26 -8.81
N THR A 16 49.92 -7.20 -7.55
CA THR A 16 48.48 -7.26 -7.17
C THR A 16 47.77 -5.92 -7.29
N ILE A 17 48.49 -4.80 -7.27
CA ILE A 17 47.91 -3.44 -7.42
C ILE A 17 47.65 -3.10 -8.90
N VAL A 18 48.43 -3.66 -9.83
CA VAL A 18 48.24 -3.38 -11.27
C VAL A 18 47.09 -4.20 -11.86
N LEU A 19 46.82 -5.41 -11.37
CA LEU A 19 45.67 -6.21 -11.82
C LEU A 19 44.32 -5.72 -11.27
N SER A 20 44.31 -5.07 -10.10
CA SER A 20 43.09 -4.45 -9.55
C SER A 20 42.76 -3.11 -10.24
N ALA A 21 43.75 -2.35 -10.71
CA ALA A 21 43.53 -1.13 -11.50
C ALA A 21 43.00 -1.41 -12.93
N VAL A 22 43.43 -2.50 -13.57
CA VAL A 22 42.91 -2.90 -14.89
C VAL A 22 41.51 -3.50 -14.79
N ALA A 23 41.19 -4.25 -13.73
CA ALA A 23 39.83 -4.72 -13.48
C ALA A 23 38.86 -3.56 -13.16
N LEU A 24 39.32 -2.51 -12.46
CA LEU A 24 38.51 -1.32 -12.18
C LEU A 24 38.32 -0.46 -13.45
N GLY A 25 39.33 -0.36 -14.32
CA GLY A 25 39.21 0.34 -15.62
C GLY A 25 38.26 -0.35 -16.61
N ILE A 26 38.16 -1.69 -16.57
CA ILE A 26 37.22 -2.46 -17.40
C ILE A 26 35.80 -2.43 -16.82
N LEU A 27 35.64 -2.28 -15.50
CA LEU A 27 34.33 -2.12 -14.86
C LEU A 27 33.75 -0.70 -15.06
N ILE A 28 34.59 0.33 -15.08
CA ILE A 28 34.16 1.72 -15.33
C ILE A 28 33.77 1.94 -16.79
N ASN A 29 34.44 1.29 -17.76
CA ASN A 29 34.04 1.36 -19.18
C ASN A 29 32.77 0.56 -19.52
N ARG A 30 32.25 -0.29 -18.62
CA ARG A 30 30.99 -1.01 -18.83
C ARG A 30 29.76 -0.32 -18.25
N ILE A 31 29.94 0.79 -17.52
CA ILE A 31 28.86 1.61 -16.97
C ILE A 31 28.67 2.91 -17.79
N ASP A 32 29.57 3.20 -18.73
CA ASP A 32 29.50 4.39 -19.58
C ASP A 32 28.85 4.16 -20.96
N SER A 33 28.14 3.04 -21.15
CA SER A 33 27.08 3.00 -22.15
C SER A 33 25.83 3.62 -21.53
N ARG A 34 25.85 4.94 -21.36
CA ARG A 34 24.61 5.70 -21.43
C ARG A 34 24.07 5.45 -22.83
N ASP A 35 23.20 4.46 -22.97
CA ASP A 35 22.20 4.48 -24.01
C ASP A 35 21.40 5.75 -23.76
N THR A 36 21.90 6.85 -24.32
CA THR A 36 21.11 8.04 -24.59
C THR A 36 20.20 7.66 -25.75
N GLU A 37 19.29 6.71 -25.49
CA GLU A 37 18.09 6.57 -26.29
C GLU A 37 17.43 7.95 -26.25
N LYS A 38 17.49 8.63 -27.39
CA LYS A 38 16.86 9.92 -27.57
C LYS A 38 15.40 9.77 -27.15
N SER A 39 14.95 10.66 -26.27
CA SER A 39 13.53 10.87 -26.00
C SER A 39 12.77 10.86 -27.34
N PRO A 40 11.62 10.18 -27.45
CA PRO A 40 10.83 10.18 -28.67
C PRO A 40 10.68 11.62 -29.18
N ASP A 41 11.07 11.84 -30.44
CA ASP A 41 11.16 13.19 -31.03
C ASP A 41 9.79 13.89 -30.93
N ASN A 42 9.65 14.81 -29.98
CA ASN A 42 8.41 15.55 -29.71
C ASN A 42 8.25 16.64 -30.77
N ASN A 43 8.03 16.21 -32.01
CA ASN A 43 7.98 16.98 -33.27
C ASN A 43 6.84 18.02 -33.28
N GLY A 44 6.83 18.96 -32.33
CA GLY A 44 5.75 19.92 -32.08
C GLY A 44 4.48 19.35 -31.44
N SER A 45 4.48 18.11 -30.93
CA SER A 45 3.33 17.52 -30.20
C SER A 45 3.17 18.17 -28.83
N LEU A 46 1.93 18.44 -28.41
CA LEU A 46 1.62 18.81 -27.03
C LEU A 46 2.13 17.73 -26.06
N SER A 47 2.74 18.14 -24.94
CA SER A 47 3.14 17.23 -23.87
C SER A 47 1.96 16.92 -22.95
N PHE A 48 1.86 15.66 -22.53
CA PHE A 48 0.86 15.24 -21.54
C PHE A 48 1.10 15.91 -20.18
N ALA A 49 2.35 16.02 -19.74
CA ALA A 49 2.71 16.68 -18.47
C ALA A 49 2.29 18.17 -18.43
N ASP A 50 2.32 18.86 -19.57
CA ASP A 50 1.90 20.26 -19.64
C ASP A 50 0.38 20.46 -19.49
N GLN A 51 -0.41 19.39 -19.68
CA GLN A 51 -1.86 19.46 -19.50
C GLN A 51 -2.30 19.34 -18.05
N ILE A 52 -1.41 18.91 -17.15
CA ILE A 52 -1.74 18.71 -15.75
C ILE A 52 -1.76 20.06 -15.03
N LYS A 53 -2.91 20.39 -14.44
CA LYS A 53 -3.14 21.59 -13.65
C LYS A 53 -3.44 21.23 -12.21
N ILE A 54 -2.84 21.98 -11.28
CA ILE A 54 -3.06 21.77 -9.86
C ILE A 54 -4.50 22.09 -9.44
N ASP A 55 -5.15 23.05 -10.10
CA ASP A 55 -6.54 23.41 -9.79
C ASP A 55 -7.51 22.26 -10.09
N ASP A 56 -7.29 21.52 -11.18
CA ASP A 56 -8.11 20.34 -11.52
C ASP A 56 -7.93 19.24 -10.46
N LEU A 57 -6.68 19.00 -10.05
CA LEU A 57 -6.34 18.04 -8.98
C LEU A 57 -7.02 18.41 -7.66
N MET A 58 -6.87 19.66 -7.21
CA MET A 58 -7.46 20.12 -5.95
C MET A 58 -9.00 20.10 -6.00
N HIS A 59 -9.60 20.46 -7.14
CA HIS A 59 -11.04 20.41 -7.33
C HIS A 59 -11.61 19.00 -7.12
N HIS A 60 -11.02 17.99 -7.76
CA HIS A 60 -11.49 16.62 -7.61
C HIS A 60 -11.19 16.06 -6.21
N LEU A 61 -10.10 16.48 -5.58
CA LEU A 61 -9.73 16.08 -4.21
C LEU A 61 -10.70 16.67 -3.16
N GLU A 62 -11.16 17.91 -3.38
CA GLU A 62 -12.24 18.50 -2.58
C GLU A 62 -13.54 17.70 -2.68
N GLN A 63 -13.87 17.10 -3.84
CA GLN A 63 -15.05 16.25 -3.94
C GLN A 63 -14.91 14.97 -3.11
N LEU A 64 -13.72 14.36 -3.07
CA LEU A 64 -13.48 13.22 -2.17
C LEU A 64 -13.61 13.62 -0.70
N GLN A 65 -13.17 14.84 -0.32
CA GLN A 65 -13.40 15.37 1.03
C GLN A 65 -14.87 15.54 1.36
N VAL A 66 -15.68 16.06 0.42
CA VAL A 66 -17.13 16.20 0.58
C VAL A 66 -17.79 14.84 0.78
N ILE A 67 -17.41 13.83 -0.03
CA ILE A 67 -17.91 12.45 0.10
C ILE A 67 -17.59 11.88 1.48
N ALA A 68 -16.35 12.07 1.96
CA ALA A 68 -15.92 11.62 3.27
C ALA A 68 -16.72 12.31 4.39
N ASP A 69 -16.84 13.64 4.35
CA ASP A 69 -17.55 14.42 5.38
C ASP A 69 -19.04 14.05 5.47
N GLN A 70 -19.68 13.73 4.34
CA GLN A 70 -21.06 13.23 4.29
C GLN A 70 -21.21 11.77 4.76
N SER A 71 -20.09 11.08 4.95
CA SER A 71 -19.99 9.65 5.26
C SER A 71 -19.25 9.37 6.56
N ASN A 72 -19.47 10.19 7.60
CA ASN A 72 -18.83 10.08 8.92
C ASN A 72 -17.32 10.33 8.91
N GLY A 73 -16.83 11.10 7.95
CA GLY A 73 -15.42 11.50 7.86
C GLY A 73 -14.49 10.42 7.32
N THR A 74 -14.99 9.43 6.57
CA THR A 74 -14.19 8.33 6.02
C THR A 74 -14.65 7.91 4.62
N ARG A 75 -13.71 7.34 3.85
CA ARG A 75 -13.95 6.66 2.56
C ARG A 75 -13.59 5.17 2.62
N ALA A 76 -13.52 4.61 3.83
CA ALA A 76 -13.18 3.21 4.03
C ALA A 76 -14.19 2.24 3.45
N ILE A 77 -13.72 1.06 3.07
CA ILE A 77 -14.57 -0.02 2.54
C ILE A 77 -15.75 -0.36 3.46
N GLY A 78 -16.87 -0.75 2.85
CA GLY A 78 -18.10 -1.05 3.57
C GLY A 78 -18.79 0.17 4.18
N THR A 79 -18.38 1.39 3.81
CA THR A 79 -19.03 2.64 4.18
C THR A 79 -19.61 3.34 2.95
N ARG A 80 -20.56 4.27 3.18
CA ARG A 80 -21.11 5.13 2.12
C ARG A 80 -20.06 6.00 1.44
N GLY A 81 -18.94 6.28 2.11
CA GLY A 81 -17.87 7.11 1.55
C GLY A 81 -17.06 6.38 0.50
N PHE A 82 -16.90 5.06 0.64
CA PHE A 82 -16.29 4.22 -0.38
C PHE A 82 -17.20 4.13 -1.61
N ASP A 83 -18.48 3.78 -1.41
CA ASP A 83 -19.46 3.70 -2.51
C ASP A 83 -19.55 5.04 -3.27
N GLY A 84 -19.64 6.16 -2.54
CA GLY A 84 -19.66 7.50 -3.14
C GLY A 84 -18.36 7.86 -3.87
N THR A 85 -17.21 7.33 -3.45
CA THR A 85 -15.93 7.50 -4.16
C THR A 85 -15.97 6.77 -5.51
N LEU A 86 -16.42 5.51 -5.52
CA LEU A 86 -16.53 4.71 -6.74
C LEU A 86 -17.54 5.31 -7.73
N ASP A 87 -18.69 5.76 -7.22
CA ASP A 87 -19.71 6.44 -8.01
C ASP A 87 -19.14 7.70 -8.67
N TYR A 88 -18.45 8.54 -7.89
CA TYR A 88 -17.85 9.76 -8.40
C TYR A 88 -16.79 9.50 -9.49
N ILE A 89 -15.87 8.56 -9.26
CA ILE A 89 -14.84 8.20 -10.26
C ILE A 89 -15.51 7.68 -11.53
N THR A 90 -16.48 6.78 -11.40
CA THR A 90 -17.24 6.22 -12.53
C THR A 90 -17.93 7.33 -13.32
N GLU A 91 -18.63 8.24 -12.63
CA GLU A 91 -19.34 9.35 -13.24
C GLU A 91 -18.38 10.27 -14.02
N GLN A 92 -17.24 10.63 -13.43
CA GLN A 92 -16.27 11.48 -14.09
C GLN A 92 -15.73 10.82 -15.37
N LEU A 93 -15.43 9.52 -15.34
CA LEU A 93 -14.94 8.79 -16.49
C LEU A 93 -15.99 8.67 -17.60
N GLU A 94 -17.21 8.25 -17.27
CA GLU A 94 -18.28 8.00 -18.25
C GLU A 94 -18.81 9.28 -18.88
N GLN A 95 -18.89 10.38 -18.13
CA GLN A 95 -19.43 11.65 -18.63
C GLN A 95 -18.40 12.49 -19.37
N ASN A 96 -17.11 12.40 -19.02
CA ASN A 96 -16.08 13.32 -19.52
C ASN A 96 -15.04 12.64 -20.43
N THR A 97 -15.14 11.34 -20.66
CA THR A 97 -14.20 10.60 -21.50
C THR A 97 -14.88 9.65 -22.48
N ASN A 98 -14.09 9.10 -23.41
CA ASN A 98 -14.46 7.97 -24.24
C ASN A 98 -13.71 6.68 -23.83
N LEU A 99 -13.20 6.64 -22.59
CA LEU A 99 -12.55 5.44 -22.05
C LEU A 99 -13.59 4.33 -21.85
N ILE A 100 -13.15 3.08 -21.98
CA ILE A 100 -14.00 1.91 -21.77
C ILE A 100 -13.94 1.55 -20.29
N VAL A 101 -14.93 2.02 -19.53
CA VAL A 101 -15.06 1.81 -18.09
C VAL A 101 -15.58 0.41 -17.79
N ARG A 102 -15.03 -0.22 -16.75
CA ARG A 102 -15.37 -1.55 -16.28
C ARG A 102 -15.29 -1.60 -14.77
N HIS A 103 -16.18 -2.40 -14.20
CA HIS A 103 -16.23 -2.64 -12.76
C HIS A 103 -15.96 -4.11 -12.50
N GLU A 104 -15.13 -4.38 -11.50
CA GLU A 104 -14.89 -5.73 -10.98
C GLU A 104 -15.34 -5.75 -9.52
N TYR A 105 -16.17 -6.72 -9.15
CA TYR A 105 -16.70 -6.82 -7.81
C TYR A 105 -16.30 -8.14 -7.14
N PHE A 106 -15.98 -8.08 -5.85
CA PHE A 106 -15.72 -9.25 -5.03
C PHE A 106 -16.29 -9.07 -3.62
N THR A 107 -16.67 -10.17 -2.96
CA THR A 107 -17.28 -10.12 -1.64
C THR A 107 -16.26 -10.35 -0.54
N LEU A 108 -16.18 -9.42 0.40
CA LEU A 108 -15.44 -9.58 1.65
C LEU A 108 -16.38 -9.95 2.80
N LYS A 109 -16.05 -11.03 3.49
CA LYS A 109 -16.85 -11.52 4.61
C LYS A 109 -16.63 -10.72 5.88
N ASN A 110 -17.69 -10.50 6.65
CA ASN A 110 -17.63 -9.81 7.94
C ASN A 110 -16.89 -8.44 7.88
N CYS A 111 -17.02 -7.73 6.76
CA CYS A 111 -16.30 -6.48 6.50
C CYS A 111 -17.02 -5.28 7.10
N ALA A 112 -18.34 -5.18 6.91
CA ALA A 112 -19.11 -3.99 7.28
C ALA A 112 -19.67 -4.12 8.70
N VAL A 113 -19.13 -3.35 9.64
CA VAL A 113 -19.64 -3.28 11.03
C VAL A 113 -20.93 -2.46 11.08
N GLN A 114 -21.97 -3.03 11.68
CA GLN A 114 -23.27 -2.39 11.86
C GLN A 114 -23.42 -1.88 13.29
N GLY A 115 -23.73 -0.60 13.44
CA GLY A 115 -23.84 0.05 14.74
C GLY A 115 -22.51 0.12 15.49
N THR A 116 -22.59 0.40 16.80
CA THR A 116 -21.40 0.49 17.67
C THR A 116 -21.16 -0.85 18.36
N PRO A 117 -19.98 -1.47 18.22
CA PRO A 117 -19.60 -2.65 18.98
C PRO A 117 -19.72 -2.41 20.50
N GLN A 118 -20.14 -3.43 21.23
CA GLN A 118 -20.32 -3.35 22.69
C GLN A 118 -19.46 -4.39 23.40
N LEU A 119 -18.89 -3.97 24.53
CA LEU A 119 -18.14 -4.82 25.46
C LEU A 119 -18.56 -4.48 26.89
N GLN A 120 -19.01 -5.48 27.64
CA GLN A 120 -19.28 -5.37 29.07
C GLN A 120 -18.45 -6.41 29.83
N SER A 121 -18.01 -6.04 31.03
CA SER A 121 -17.40 -6.98 31.97
C SER A 121 -18.24 -7.13 33.22
N GLN A 122 -18.30 -8.34 33.77
CA GLN A 122 -18.77 -8.60 35.12
C GLN A 122 -17.61 -9.18 35.94
N ILE A 123 -17.19 -8.43 36.97
CA ILE A 123 -16.13 -8.84 37.90
C ILE A 123 -16.69 -8.75 39.32
N ASN A 124 -16.75 -9.88 40.04
CA ASN A 124 -17.32 -9.97 41.39
C ASN A 124 -18.77 -9.44 41.49
N GLY A 125 -19.56 -9.64 40.43
CA GLY A 125 -20.94 -9.17 40.34
C GLY A 125 -21.10 -7.70 39.93
N PHE A 126 -20.02 -6.92 39.88
CA PHE A 126 -20.06 -5.55 39.35
C PHE A 126 -19.97 -5.57 37.83
N ILE A 127 -20.95 -4.92 37.19
CA ILE A 127 -21.03 -4.78 35.74
C ILE A 127 -20.48 -3.42 35.34
N GLU A 128 -19.65 -3.41 34.30
CA GLU A 128 -19.04 -2.21 33.74
C GLU A 128 -19.12 -2.25 32.21
N ASP A 129 -19.57 -1.14 31.63
CA ASP A 129 -19.55 -0.86 30.21
C ASP A 129 -18.20 -0.27 29.82
N HIS A 130 -17.68 -0.68 28.66
CA HIS A 130 -16.42 -0.18 28.12
C HIS A 130 -16.68 0.68 26.89
N ILE A 131 -15.85 1.69 26.67
CA ILE A 131 -16.00 2.66 25.58
C ILE A 131 -15.26 2.17 24.34
N HIS A 132 -15.98 2.04 23.22
CA HIS A 132 -15.40 1.69 21.93
C HIS A 132 -14.42 2.78 21.44
N LEU A 133 -13.28 2.37 20.88
CA LEU A 133 -12.11 3.18 20.48
C LEU A 133 -11.37 3.91 21.60
N THR A 134 -11.73 3.67 22.86
CA THR A 134 -10.96 4.13 24.03
C THR A 134 -10.45 2.93 24.81
N ASP A 135 -11.37 2.11 25.29
CA ASP A 135 -11.05 0.93 26.09
C ASP A 135 -10.82 -0.31 25.21
N PHE A 136 -11.58 -0.42 24.11
CA PHE A 136 -11.46 -1.51 23.16
C PHE A 136 -11.82 -1.09 21.73
N ALA A 137 -11.29 -1.80 20.74
CA ALA A 137 -11.61 -1.69 19.34
C ALA A 137 -11.94 -3.08 18.78
N HIS A 138 -12.70 -3.15 17.69
CA HIS A 138 -12.94 -4.43 17.03
C HIS A 138 -11.77 -4.81 16.12
N ILE A 139 -11.58 -6.11 15.95
CA ILE A 139 -10.70 -6.64 14.92
C ILE A 139 -11.49 -6.65 13.61
N ILE A 140 -10.92 -6.07 12.54
CA ILE A 140 -11.55 -6.06 11.22
C ILE A 140 -11.61 -7.51 10.69
N PHE A 141 -12.72 -7.88 10.06
CA PHE A 141 -13.07 -9.26 9.67
C PHE A 141 -13.31 -10.24 10.84
N THR A 142 -13.63 -9.74 12.02
CA THR A 142 -14.06 -10.58 13.14
C THR A 142 -15.44 -11.19 12.93
N ALA A 143 -15.75 -12.34 13.53
CA ALA A 143 -17.09 -12.92 13.45
C ALA A 143 -18.12 -12.10 14.26
N ALA A 144 -19.39 -12.18 13.88
CA ALA A 144 -20.48 -11.57 14.63
C ALA A 144 -20.61 -12.18 16.04
N ALA A 145 -21.07 -11.37 17.00
CA ALA A 145 -21.42 -11.81 18.34
C ALA A 145 -22.73 -11.17 18.78
N ASN A 146 -23.59 -11.96 19.41
CA ASN A 146 -24.65 -11.47 20.28
C ASN A 146 -24.69 -12.36 21.52
N PHE A 147 -23.80 -12.11 22.48
CA PHE A 147 -23.79 -12.89 23.71
C PHE A 147 -24.89 -12.38 24.64
N ASP A 148 -26.00 -13.12 24.75
CA ASP A 148 -27.12 -12.75 25.62
C ASP A 148 -26.79 -12.88 27.12
N SER A 149 -25.75 -13.65 27.46
CA SER A 149 -25.25 -13.87 28.82
C SER A 149 -23.74 -13.58 28.92
N PHE A 150 -23.26 -13.25 30.12
CA PHE A 150 -21.84 -13.17 30.38
C PHE A 150 -21.16 -14.54 30.21
N VAL A 151 -20.02 -14.54 29.52
CA VAL A 151 -19.19 -15.72 29.23
C VAL A 151 -17.91 -15.61 30.04
N ARG A 152 -17.49 -16.71 30.67
CA ARG A 152 -16.27 -16.76 31.50
C ARG A 152 -15.06 -16.21 30.74
N LEU A 153 -14.29 -15.35 31.41
CA LEU A 153 -13.01 -14.85 30.91
C LEU A 153 -11.86 -15.72 31.40
N VAL A 154 -10.92 -16.03 30.51
CA VAL A 154 -9.77 -16.88 30.82
C VAL A 154 -8.50 -16.23 30.28
N SER A 155 -7.56 -15.92 31.18
CA SER A 155 -6.23 -15.42 30.79
C SER A 155 -5.38 -16.56 30.27
N ILE A 156 -4.83 -16.40 29.07
CA ILE A 156 -3.86 -17.32 28.49
C ILE A 156 -2.45 -16.90 28.94
N PRO A 157 -1.63 -17.81 29.51
CA PRO A 157 -0.26 -17.54 29.90
C PRO A 157 0.65 -17.05 28.77
N ASN A 158 1.78 -16.47 29.15
CA ASN A 158 2.82 -15.99 28.25
C ASN A 158 2.25 -15.00 27.22
N LEU A 159 2.34 -15.34 25.93
CA LEU A 159 1.80 -14.55 24.83
C LEU A 159 0.69 -15.30 24.07
N GLY A 160 0.33 -16.53 24.47
CA GLY A 160 -0.61 -17.37 23.71
C GLY A 160 -0.11 -17.73 22.30
N CYS A 161 1.21 -17.76 22.09
CA CYS A 161 1.83 -17.99 20.78
C CYS A 161 2.10 -19.47 20.49
N GLN A 162 2.10 -20.31 21.51
CA GLN A 162 2.44 -21.73 21.39
C GLN A 162 1.34 -22.60 21.95
N ASN A 163 1.16 -23.81 21.41
CA ASN A 163 0.19 -24.78 21.93
C ASN A 163 0.31 -25.00 23.45
N SER A 164 1.52 -24.99 24.00
CA SER A 164 1.78 -25.13 25.44
C SER A 164 1.12 -24.04 26.30
N ASP A 165 0.93 -22.84 25.76
CA ASP A 165 0.26 -21.75 26.45
C ASP A 165 -1.24 -22.05 26.66
N TRP A 166 -1.82 -22.88 25.80
CA TRP A 166 -3.26 -23.17 25.78
C TRP A 166 -3.61 -24.53 26.39
N MET A 167 -2.73 -25.54 26.29
CA MET A 167 -3.02 -26.93 26.72
C MET A 167 -3.37 -27.07 28.21
N ASN A 168 -2.78 -26.24 29.06
CA ASN A 168 -2.96 -26.32 30.52
C ASN A 168 -4.02 -25.34 31.04
N VAL A 169 -4.80 -24.74 30.15
CA VAL A 169 -5.82 -23.75 30.47
C VAL A 169 -7.17 -24.21 29.93
N SER A 170 -8.18 -24.31 30.79
CA SER A 170 -9.54 -24.66 30.38
C SER A 170 -10.23 -23.44 29.76
N VAL A 171 -10.11 -23.30 28.44
CA VAL A 171 -10.66 -22.17 27.66
C VAL A 171 -11.89 -22.54 26.82
N THR A 172 -12.23 -23.83 26.71
CA THR A 172 -13.40 -24.30 25.98
C THR A 172 -14.66 -23.53 26.39
N ASP A 173 -15.42 -23.04 25.41
CA ASP A 173 -16.65 -22.25 25.59
C ASP A 173 -16.48 -20.96 26.43
N SER A 174 -15.24 -20.51 26.64
CA SER A 174 -14.87 -19.29 27.36
C SER A 174 -14.27 -18.24 26.43
N ILE A 175 -14.15 -16.99 26.89
CA ILE A 175 -13.45 -15.93 26.16
C ILE A 175 -11.98 -15.94 26.57
N ALA A 176 -11.10 -16.12 25.59
CA ALA A 176 -9.65 -16.11 25.79
C ALA A 176 -9.14 -14.67 25.87
N LEU A 177 -8.25 -14.37 26.81
CA LEU A 177 -7.52 -13.11 26.91
C LEU A 177 -6.03 -13.34 26.65
N VAL A 178 -5.48 -12.70 25.61
CA VAL A 178 -4.08 -12.84 25.18
C VAL A 178 -3.39 -11.48 25.09
N LYS A 179 -2.09 -11.43 25.41
CA LYS A 179 -1.28 -10.21 25.28
C LYS A 179 -0.76 -10.03 23.84
N ARG A 180 -0.69 -8.79 23.34
CA ARG A 180 0.11 -8.43 22.14
C ARG A 180 1.56 -8.90 22.35
N GLY A 181 2.21 -9.36 21.28
CA GLY A 181 3.58 -9.87 21.37
C GLY A 181 4.13 -10.32 20.02
N VAL A 182 5.07 -11.27 20.05
CA VAL A 182 5.90 -11.65 18.90
C VAL A 182 5.20 -12.47 17.81
N CYS A 183 4.11 -13.17 18.15
CA CYS A 183 3.31 -13.90 17.17
C CYS A 183 2.15 -13.04 16.68
N THR A 184 1.72 -13.35 15.47
CA THR A 184 0.70 -12.61 14.74
C THR A 184 -0.69 -12.83 15.34
N PHE A 185 -1.59 -11.91 15.06
CA PHE A 185 -2.99 -12.01 15.47
C PHE A 185 -3.73 -13.18 14.81
N PRO A 186 -3.53 -13.47 13.51
CA PRO A 186 -4.03 -14.69 12.90
C PRO A 186 -3.62 -15.96 13.66
N GLU A 187 -2.35 -16.10 14.05
CA GLU A 187 -1.86 -17.26 14.80
C GLU A 187 -2.56 -17.41 16.16
N LYS A 188 -2.66 -16.32 16.93
CA LYS A 188 -3.37 -16.32 18.22
C LYS A 188 -4.84 -16.71 18.06
N THR A 189 -5.48 -16.24 16.99
CA THR A 189 -6.89 -16.56 16.75
C THR A 189 -7.08 -18.01 16.30
N GLN A 190 -6.19 -18.54 15.46
CA GLN A 190 -6.19 -19.96 15.08
C GLN A 190 -5.99 -20.87 16.29
N LEU A 191 -5.13 -20.48 17.24
CA LEU A 191 -4.98 -21.20 18.50
C LEU A 191 -6.26 -21.10 19.36
N ALA A 192 -6.86 -19.92 19.49
CA ALA A 192 -8.12 -19.76 20.21
C ALA A 192 -9.23 -20.67 19.65
N GLU A 193 -9.38 -20.72 18.31
CA GLU A 193 -10.32 -21.59 17.62
C GLU A 193 -9.99 -23.08 17.83
N LYS A 194 -8.71 -23.45 17.71
CA LYS A 194 -8.23 -24.82 17.95
C LYS A 194 -8.59 -25.33 19.35
N TYR A 195 -8.47 -24.49 20.36
CA TYR A 195 -8.80 -24.81 21.75
C TYR A 195 -10.27 -24.49 22.10
N ARG A 196 -11.11 -24.23 21.09
CA ARG A 196 -12.56 -24.03 21.21
C ARG A 196 -12.96 -22.89 22.15
N ALA A 197 -12.18 -21.81 22.14
CA ALA A 197 -12.60 -20.56 22.75
C ALA A 197 -13.88 -20.05 22.04
N LYS A 198 -14.75 -19.37 22.79
CA LYS A 198 -15.99 -18.77 22.27
C LYS A 198 -15.76 -17.35 21.72
N GLY A 199 -14.66 -16.71 22.10
CA GLY A 199 -14.24 -15.39 21.63
C GLY A 199 -12.81 -15.09 22.05
N LEU A 200 -12.22 -14.06 21.46
CA LEU A 200 -10.84 -13.64 21.71
C LEU A 200 -10.76 -12.15 22.08
N LEU A 201 -10.23 -11.85 23.24
CA LEU A 201 -9.76 -10.53 23.61
C LEU A 201 -8.25 -10.51 23.51
N MET A 202 -7.72 -9.57 22.75
CA MET A 202 -6.30 -9.26 22.77
C MET A 202 -6.08 -7.92 23.44
N TYR A 203 -4.98 -7.71 24.15
CA TYR A 203 -4.70 -6.41 24.75
C TYR A 203 -3.30 -5.92 24.42
N ASN A 204 -3.15 -4.60 24.33
CA ASN A 204 -1.87 -3.96 24.07
C ASN A 204 -0.86 -4.29 25.18
N ASP A 205 0.44 -4.13 24.93
CA ASP A 205 1.48 -4.61 25.86
C ASP A 205 2.12 -3.55 26.75
N GLY A 206 1.85 -2.27 26.48
CA GLY A 206 2.34 -1.12 27.25
C GLY A 206 3.84 -0.89 27.14
N THR A 207 4.51 -1.40 26.10
CA THR A 207 5.99 -1.30 26.00
C THR A 207 6.48 0.02 25.42
N ALA A 208 5.60 0.79 24.78
CA ALA A 208 5.87 2.09 24.18
C ALA A 208 4.61 2.99 24.28
N SER A 209 4.76 4.29 24.07
CA SER A 209 3.68 5.28 24.27
C SER A 209 2.45 5.06 23.38
N ASP A 210 2.67 4.56 22.16
CA ASP A 210 1.67 4.13 21.18
C ASP A 210 1.06 2.76 21.51
N ARG A 211 1.69 1.97 22.38
CA ARG A 211 1.26 0.62 22.77
C ARG A 211 0.41 0.57 24.05
N PHE A 212 -0.29 1.66 24.35
CA PHE A 212 -1.24 1.72 25.47
C PHE A 212 -2.70 1.69 25.05
N GLN A 213 -3.04 2.28 23.90
CA GLN A 213 -4.43 2.43 23.46
C GLN A 213 -4.96 1.15 22.81
N ALA A 214 -6.28 1.04 22.69
CA ALA A 214 -6.89 0.03 21.84
C ALA A 214 -6.63 0.35 20.36
N VAL A 215 -6.47 -0.68 19.53
CA VAL A 215 -6.16 -0.52 18.10
C VAL A 215 -7.15 -1.29 17.25
N ARG A 216 -7.67 -0.68 16.19
CA ARG A 216 -8.38 -1.43 15.14
C ARG A 216 -7.36 -2.21 14.34
N TYR A 217 -7.35 -3.53 14.52
CA TYR A 217 -6.40 -4.38 13.84
C TYR A 217 -7.04 -5.05 12.62
N VAL A 218 -6.36 -5.00 11.46
CA VAL A 218 -6.75 -5.72 10.24
C VAL A 218 -6.28 -7.17 10.31
N ARG A 219 -7.21 -8.11 10.26
CA ARG A 219 -6.87 -9.54 10.25
C ARG A 219 -6.62 -10.03 8.82
N SER A 220 -5.43 -10.56 8.55
CA SER A 220 -5.09 -11.18 7.25
C SER A 220 -5.79 -12.53 6.97
N HIS A 221 -6.51 -13.11 7.94
CA HIS A 221 -7.25 -14.38 7.80
C HIS A 221 -8.77 -14.15 7.81
N LEU A 222 -9.37 -14.05 6.63
CA LEU A 222 -10.78 -13.66 6.40
C LEU A 222 -11.86 -14.67 6.88
N ASN A 223 -11.48 -15.83 7.40
CA ASN A 223 -12.41 -16.89 7.81
C ASN A 223 -12.47 -17.10 9.34
N ALA A 224 -12.44 -16.01 10.10
CA ALA A 224 -12.71 -16.03 11.54
C ALA A 224 -14.05 -16.70 11.86
N THR A 225 -14.06 -17.63 12.81
CA THR A 225 -15.30 -18.25 13.32
C THR A 225 -15.69 -17.76 14.71
N ILE A 226 -14.78 -17.07 15.40
CA ILE A 226 -15.00 -16.49 16.72
C ILE A 226 -14.90 -14.96 16.69
N PRO A 227 -15.72 -14.25 17.47
CA PRO A 227 -15.63 -12.80 17.60
C PRO A 227 -14.41 -12.40 18.43
N GLY A 228 -13.90 -11.20 18.20
CA GLY A 228 -12.76 -10.70 18.94
C GLY A 228 -12.52 -9.21 18.86
N TYR A 229 -12.00 -8.68 19.98
CA TYR A 229 -11.68 -7.27 20.18
C TYR A 229 -10.23 -7.12 20.63
N PHE A 230 -9.68 -5.94 20.36
CA PHE A 230 -8.40 -5.49 20.86
C PHE A 230 -8.63 -4.45 21.96
N LEU A 231 -8.01 -4.63 23.13
CA LEU A 231 -8.16 -3.81 24.32
C LEU A 231 -6.96 -2.89 24.53
N SER A 232 -7.19 -1.77 25.21
CA SER A 232 -6.12 -0.97 25.79
C SER A 232 -5.30 -1.81 26.78
N TYR A 233 -4.04 -1.43 27.00
CA TYR A 233 -3.18 -2.10 27.97
C TYR A 233 -3.80 -2.09 29.37
N ASN A 234 -4.34 -0.95 29.78
CA ASN A 234 -4.93 -0.77 31.11
C ASN A 234 -6.15 -1.68 31.32
N LEU A 235 -7.06 -1.74 30.34
CA LEU A 235 -8.22 -2.63 30.43
C LEU A 235 -7.79 -4.10 30.41
N GLY A 236 -6.85 -4.45 29.53
CA GLY A 236 -6.28 -5.80 29.46
C GLY A 236 -5.67 -6.26 30.78
N MET A 237 -4.86 -5.44 31.42
CA MET A 237 -4.26 -5.76 32.72
C MET A 237 -5.29 -5.88 33.85
N LYS A 238 -6.32 -5.03 33.86
CA LYS A 238 -7.47 -5.17 34.78
C LYS A 238 -8.14 -6.54 34.62
N PHE A 239 -8.35 -6.96 33.38
CA PHE A 239 -8.94 -8.25 33.03
C PHE A 239 -8.05 -9.44 33.37
N VAL A 240 -6.73 -9.36 33.14
CA VAL A 240 -5.76 -10.38 33.56
C VAL A 240 -5.83 -10.59 35.08
N ASN A 241 -5.74 -9.50 35.86
CA ASN A 241 -5.76 -9.57 37.32
C ASN A 241 -7.04 -10.23 37.85
N ALA A 242 -8.18 -9.94 37.22
CA ALA A 242 -9.47 -10.55 37.57
C ALA A 242 -9.60 -12.01 37.09
N ALA A 243 -8.96 -12.39 35.99
CA ALA A 243 -9.06 -13.76 35.46
C ALA A 243 -8.13 -14.76 36.17
N ILE A 244 -6.97 -14.31 36.68
CA ILE A 244 -6.00 -15.19 37.38
C ILE A 244 -6.30 -15.37 38.86
N ASN A 245 -7.04 -14.43 39.48
CA ASN A 245 -7.40 -14.53 40.87
C ASN A 245 -8.60 -15.49 41.04
N SER A 246 -8.38 -16.62 41.69
CA SER A 246 -9.41 -17.65 41.90
C SER A 246 -10.59 -17.18 42.77
N SER A 247 -10.42 -16.09 43.52
CA SER A 247 -11.49 -15.48 44.32
C SER A 247 -12.37 -14.54 43.51
N THR A 248 -12.00 -14.24 42.25
CA THR A 248 -12.77 -13.35 41.39
C THR A 248 -13.43 -14.11 40.25
N ASN A 249 -14.73 -13.89 40.07
CA ASN A 249 -15.44 -14.36 38.89
C ASN A 249 -15.43 -13.26 37.84
N ALA A 250 -14.64 -13.44 36.78
CA ALA A 250 -14.53 -12.52 35.65
C ALA A 250 -15.23 -13.11 34.42
N SER A 251 -16.11 -12.33 33.82
CA SER A 251 -16.86 -12.73 32.64
C SER A 251 -17.17 -11.54 31.75
N ILE A 252 -17.36 -11.80 30.46
CA ILE A 252 -17.47 -10.79 29.42
C ILE A 252 -18.74 -11.02 28.59
N LYS A 253 -19.38 -9.94 28.19
CA LYS A 253 -20.44 -9.91 27.19
C LYS A 253 -19.95 -9.11 25.99
N MET A 254 -20.10 -9.65 24.79
CA MET A 254 -19.69 -8.99 23.54
C MET A 254 -20.86 -8.97 22.57
N ILE A 255 -21.07 -7.82 21.92
CA ILE A 255 -22.04 -7.66 20.85
C ILE A 255 -21.37 -6.93 19.69
N ILE A 256 -21.33 -7.57 18.53
CA ILE A 256 -20.86 -6.99 17.27
C ILE A 256 -21.69 -7.58 16.13
N ASP A 257 -22.32 -6.71 15.34
CA ASP A 257 -22.99 -7.08 14.10
C ASP A 257 -22.06 -6.73 12.94
N VAL A 258 -21.80 -7.71 12.09
CA VAL A 258 -20.96 -7.59 10.90
C VAL A 258 -21.67 -8.22 9.73
N ARG A 259 -21.49 -7.63 8.56
CA ARG A 259 -22.04 -8.13 7.30
C ARG A 259 -20.95 -8.25 6.26
N ASP A 260 -21.22 -9.11 5.30
CA ASP A 260 -20.44 -9.18 4.08
C ASP A 260 -20.62 -7.86 3.31
N ALA A 261 -19.55 -7.41 2.65
CA ALA A 261 -19.55 -6.23 1.80
C ALA A 261 -19.11 -6.62 0.39
N GLU A 262 -19.77 -6.07 -0.62
CA GLU A 262 -19.28 -6.11 -1.99
C GLU A 262 -18.30 -4.95 -2.19
N ILE A 263 -17.10 -5.28 -2.65
CA ILE A 263 -16.02 -4.32 -2.90
C ILE A 263 -15.82 -4.21 -4.39
N GLY A 264 -15.75 -2.97 -4.89
CA GLY A 264 -15.54 -2.67 -6.29
C GLY A 264 -14.10 -2.22 -6.59
N ASN A 265 -13.54 -2.73 -7.68
CA ASN A 265 -12.49 -2.07 -8.43
C ASN A 265 -13.11 -1.39 -9.66
N ILE A 266 -12.51 -0.29 -10.11
CA ILE A 266 -12.85 0.35 -11.39
C ILE A 266 -11.62 0.28 -12.29
N CYS A 267 -11.79 -0.07 -13.57
CA CYS A 267 -10.75 0.11 -14.57
C CYS A 267 -11.28 0.81 -15.83
N ALA A 268 -10.49 1.68 -16.44
CA ALA A 268 -10.82 2.43 -17.62
C ALA A 268 -9.72 2.28 -18.68
N ASP A 269 -10.08 1.68 -19.81
CA ASP A 269 -9.18 1.42 -20.94
C ASP A 269 -9.25 2.52 -21.99
N THR A 270 -8.10 2.95 -22.53
CA THR A 270 -8.10 3.75 -23.76
C THR A 270 -8.74 2.96 -24.92
N PRO A 271 -9.56 3.61 -25.78
CA PRO A 271 -10.17 2.94 -26.92
C PRO A 271 -9.15 2.60 -28.02
N THR A 272 -7.98 3.24 -28.00
CA THR A 272 -6.85 3.04 -28.92
C THR A 272 -5.67 2.35 -28.22
N GLY A 273 -4.67 1.97 -29.02
CA GLY A 273 -3.49 1.21 -28.58
C GLY A 273 -3.68 -0.31 -28.70
N ASN A 274 -2.58 -1.05 -28.61
CA ASN A 274 -2.61 -2.51 -28.70
C ASN A 274 -3.22 -3.15 -27.44
N LYS A 275 -4.36 -3.82 -27.57
CA LYS A 275 -5.06 -4.48 -26.44
C LYS A 275 -4.30 -5.69 -25.86
N THR A 276 -3.38 -6.30 -26.60
CA THR A 276 -2.53 -7.39 -26.09
C THR A 276 -1.23 -6.88 -25.47
N ALA A 277 -1.12 -5.57 -25.25
CA ALA A 277 0.07 -4.90 -24.73
C ALA A 277 -0.38 -3.65 -23.96
N THR A 278 -0.61 -3.81 -22.66
CA THR A 278 -1.27 -2.84 -21.78
C THR A 278 -0.31 -2.28 -20.74
N ILE A 279 -0.30 -0.96 -20.60
CA ILE A 279 0.33 -0.25 -19.48
C ILE A 279 -0.76 -0.03 -18.44
N VAL A 280 -0.59 -0.57 -17.25
CA VAL A 280 -1.55 -0.44 -16.16
C VAL A 280 -1.09 0.66 -15.21
N ILE A 281 -2.01 1.53 -14.81
CA ILE A 281 -1.79 2.65 -13.90
C ILE A 281 -2.79 2.48 -12.77
N GLY A 282 -2.34 2.43 -11.53
CA GLY A 282 -3.20 2.17 -10.38
C GLY A 282 -2.96 3.08 -9.19
N ALA A 283 -4.03 3.23 -8.42
CA ALA A 283 -4.11 3.85 -7.11
C ALA A 283 -5.26 3.17 -6.35
N HIS A 284 -5.27 3.19 -5.03
CA HIS A 284 -6.42 2.64 -4.30
C HIS A 284 -7.45 3.72 -3.99
N SER A 285 -8.72 3.28 -3.91
CA SER A 285 -9.89 4.15 -3.81
C SER A 285 -10.48 4.22 -2.41
N ASP A 286 -10.13 3.29 -1.53
CA ASP A 286 -10.49 3.35 -0.12
C ASP A 286 -9.55 4.28 0.67
N GLY A 287 -9.85 4.42 1.95
CA GLY A 287 -8.95 4.94 2.98
C GLY A 287 -9.28 4.22 4.30
N VAL A 288 -8.72 4.67 5.42
CA VAL A 288 -9.00 4.05 6.72
C VAL A 288 -10.30 4.54 7.39
N LEU A 289 -10.82 3.75 8.33
CA LEU A 289 -12.01 4.11 9.12
C LEU A 289 -11.79 5.34 10.02
N ASP A 290 -10.54 5.64 10.36
CA ASP A 290 -10.19 6.68 11.34
C ASP A 290 -9.99 8.08 10.71
N GLY A 291 -10.06 8.21 9.38
CA GLY A 291 -9.90 9.48 8.69
C GLY A 291 -10.44 9.51 7.26
N SER A 292 -10.41 10.70 6.64
CA SER A 292 -10.97 10.90 5.29
C SER A 292 -10.10 10.34 4.17
N GLY A 293 -8.82 10.05 4.45
CA GLY A 293 -7.91 9.45 3.49
C GLY A 293 -7.71 10.34 2.27
N ILE A 294 -7.44 11.63 2.47
CA ILE A 294 -7.34 12.58 1.36
C ILE A 294 -5.97 12.53 0.71
N ASN A 295 -4.90 12.47 1.49
CA ASN A 295 -3.61 12.10 0.92
C ASN A 295 -3.56 10.59 0.65
N ASP A 296 -4.12 9.79 1.56
CA ASP A 296 -4.03 8.32 1.58
C ASP A 296 -5.40 7.61 1.39
N ASP A 297 -5.79 7.23 0.17
CA ASP A 297 -5.13 7.56 -1.10
C ASP A 297 -6.02 8.34 -2.05
N GLY A 298 -6.71 9.35 -1.49
CA GLY A 298 -7.44 10.33 -2.30
C GLY A 298 -6.52 11.00 -3.33
N SER A 299 -5.25 11.23 -2.98
CA SER A 299 -4.29 11.91 -3.84
C SER A 299 -3.89 11.06 -5.04
N GLY A 300 -3.59 9.77 -4.87
CA GLY A 300 -3.33 8.82 -5.94
C GLY A 300 -4.57 8.62 -6.80
N SER A 301 -5.71 8.32 -6.18
CA SER A 301 -7.01 8.16 -6.85
C SER A 301 -7.36 9.33 -7.77
N VAL A 302 -7.25 10.56 -7.26
CA VAL A 302 -7.53 11.78 -8.05
C VAL A 302 -6.41 12.06 -9.06
N GLY A 303 -5.16 11.77 -8.71
CA GLY A 303 -4.03 11.92 -9.62
C GLY A 303 -4.22 11.12 -10.90
N ILE A 304 -4.58 9.84 -10.76
CA ILE A 304 -4.84 8.97 -11.91
C ILE A 304 -6.15 9.31 -12.64
N LEU A 305 -7.16 9.85 -11.94
CA LEU A 305 -8.37 10.37 -12.56
C LEU A 305 -8.07 11.57 -13.47
N VAL A 306 -7.35 12.56 -12.98
CA VAL A 306 -6.97 13.75 -13.78
C VAL A 306 -6.08 13.36 -14.96
N LEU A 307 -5.19 12.38 -14.78
CA LEU A 307 -4.43 11.78 -15.89
C LEU A 307 -5.35 11.15 -16.93
N ALA A 308 -6.33 10.33 -16.51
CA ALA A 308 -7.29 9.68 -17.40
C ALA A 308 -8.12 10.70 -18.20
N LEU A 309 -8.67 11.72 -17.53
CA LEU A 309 -9.45 12.80 -18.15
C LEU A 309 -8.62 13.57 -19.19
N ASN A 310 -7.40 13.97 -18.83
CA ASN A 310 -6.53 14.72 -19.74
C ASN A 310 -6.03 13.88 -20.92
N LEU A 311 -5.68 12.62 -20.69
CA LEU A 311 -5.25 11.72 -21.76
C LEU A 311 -6.40 11.44 -22.74
N ALA A 312 -7.61 11.20 -22.25
CA ALA A 312 -8.78 11.02 -23.10
C ALA A 312 -9.05 12.26 -23.97
N ARG A 313 -8.96 13.47 -23.38
CA ARG A 313 -9.07 14.73 -24.13
C ARG A 313 -7.99 14.86 -25.22
N LEU A 314 -6.74 14.55 -24.88
CA LEU A 314 -5.61 14.60 -25.82
C LEU A 314 -5.80 13.63 -27.00
N LEU A 315 -6.23 12.40 -26.72
CA LEU A 315 -6.42 11.36 -27.74
C LEU A 315 -7.66 11.59 -28.62
N SER A 316 -8.71 12.24 -28.09
CA SER A 316 -9.96 12.49 -28.81
C SER A 316 -9.97 13.82 -29.60
N THR A 317 -9.15 14.79 -29.22
CA THR A 317 -9.17 16.12 -29.82
C THR A 317 -8.14 16.24 -30.95
N SER A 318 -8.58 16.04 -32.20
CA SER A 318 -7.71 16.08 -33.39
C SER A 318 -6.92 17.39 -33.54
N SER A 319 -7.45 18.53 -33.07
CA SER A 319 -6.76 19.83 -33.13
C SER A 319 -5.57 19.96 -32.18
N LEU A 320 -5.41 19.06 -31.21
CA LEU A 320 -4.29 19.07 -30.25
C LEU A 320 -3.02 18.42 -30.81
N ASN A 321 -3.06 17.82 -32.01
CA ASN A 321 -1.92 17.18 -32.67
C ASN A 321 -1.12 16.23 -31.72
N TYR A 322 -1.83 15.54 -30.82
CA TYR A 322 -1.22 14.64 -29.86
C TYR A 322 -0.89 13.31 -30.54
N ALA A 323 0.36 12.86 -30.43
CA ALA A 323 0.76 11.59 -31.02
C ALA A 323 0.05 10.40 -30.36
N GLN A 324 -0.43 9.48 -31.19
CA GLN A 324 -1.10 8.25 -30.72
C GLN A 324 -0.14 7.39 -29.90
N LEU A 325 -0.70 6.67 -28.92
CA LEU A 325 0.05 5.71 -28.11
C LEU A 325 0.05 4.33 -28.80
N LEU A 326 1.16 3.60 -28.66
CA LEU A 326 1.35 2.27 -29.25
C LEU A 326 0.63 1.19 -28.44
N TYR A 327 0.52 1.39 -27.13
CA TYR A 327 0.00 0.44 -26.16
C TYR A 327 -1.34 0.94 -25.61
N ARG A 328 -2.20 0.01 -25.19
CA ARG A 328 -3.39 0.38 -24.43
C ARG A 328 -2.96 0.92 -23.07
N ILE A 329 -3.55 2.04 -22.64
CA ILE A 329 -3.40 2.53 -21.26
C ILE A 329 -4.65 2.13 -20.48
N ARG A 330 -4.44 1.54 -19.31
CA ARG A 330 -5.49 1.13 -18.37
C ARG A 330 -5.30 1.85 -17.05
N PHE A 331 -6.25 2.69 -16.66
CA PHE A 331 -6.30 3.29 -15.33
C PHE A 331 -7.16 2.41 -14.44
N CYS A 332 -6.73 2.09 -13.22
CA CYS A 332 -7.47 1.26 -12.29
C CYS A 332 -7.47 1.84 -10.88
N TRP A 333 -8.61 1.70 -10.20
CA TRP A 333 -8.83 2.06 -8.82
C TRP A 333 -9.11 0.80 -8.04
N TRP A 334 -8.22 0.48 -7.10
CA TRP A 334 -8.31 -0.74 -6.30
C TRP A 334 -9.14 -0.48 -5.05
N GLY A 335 -10.05 -1.39 -4.71
CA GLY A 335 -10.75 -1.37 -3.43
C GLY A 335 -10.05 -2.25 -2.40
N ALA A 336 -10.23 -1.95 -1.12
CA ALA A 336 -9.73 -2.75 -0.01
C ALA A 336 -8.20 -2.93 0.00
N GLU A 337 -7.47 -1.87 -0.34
CA GLU A 337 -6.01 -1.81 -0.20
C GLU A 337 -5.64 -1.81 1.29
N GLU A 338 -6.32 -0.96 2.06
CA GLU A 338 -6.02 -0.64 3.46
C GLU A 338 -6.19 -1.83 4.41
N VAL A 339 -6.84 -2.88 3.91
CA VAL A 339 -7.11 -4.12 4.62
C VAL A 339 -6.36 -5.33 4.02
N GLY A 340 -5.42 -5.09 3.13
CA GLY A 340 -4.48 -6.08 2.61
C GLY A 340 -4.43 -6.24 1.09
N LEU A 341 -4.44 -5.15 0.32
CA LEU A 341 -4.29 -5.14 -1.16
C LEU A 341 -5.36 -5.95 -1.90
N LEU A 342 -6.53 -6.15 -1.29
CA LEU A 342 -7.45 -7.22 -1.73
C LEU A 342 -7.99 -6.97 -3.14
N GLY A 343 -8.17 -5.71 -3.54
CA GLY A 343 -8.62 -5.32 -4.88
C GLY A 343 -7.60 -5.63 -5.97
N SER A 344 -6.35 -5.21 -5.80
CA SER A 344 -5.28 -5.49 -6.77
C SER A 344 -4.90 -6.98 -6.80
N ILE A 345 -4.93 -7.65 -5.65
CA ILE A 345 -4.81 -9.12 -5.56
C ILE A 345 -5.89 -9.80 -6.38
N TYR A 346 -7.15 -9.43 -6.17
CA TYR A 346 -8.28 -10.00 -6.90
C TYR A 346 -8.11 -9.79 -8.41
N HIS A 347 -7.77 -8.57 -8.83
CA HIS A 347 -7.57 -8.23 -10.24
C HIS A 347 -6.48 -9.08 -10.89
N VAL A 348 -5.30 -9.20 -10.26
CA VAL A 348 -4.20 -10.01 -10.78
C VAL A 348 -4.56 -11.51 -10.78
N GLU A 349 -5.32 -12.00 -9.80
CA GLU A 349 -5.84 -13.38 -9.78
C GLU A 349 -6.76 -13.64 -10.97
N GLN A 350 -7.73 -12.77 -11.22
CA GLN A 350 -8.62 -12.90 -12.38
C GLN A 350 -7.87 -12.80 -13.71
N ALA A 351 -6.93 -11.85 -13.83
CA ALA A 351 -6.11 -11.69 -15.03
C ALA A 351 -5.20 -12.92 -15.28
N SER A 352 -4.72 -13.59 -14.23
CA SER A 352 -3.91 -14.82 -14.33
C SER A 352 -4.72 -16.03 -14.79
N LEU A 353 -6.00 -16.10 -14.38
CA LEU A 353 -6.92 -17.17 -14.75
C LEU A 353 -7.57 -16.94 -16.13
N SER A 354 -7.48 -15.73 -16.66
CA SER A 354 -8.15 -15.35 -17.90
C SER A 354 -7.58 -16.05 -19.12
N SER A 355 -8.46 -16.70 -19.89
CA SER A 355 -8.09 -17.32 -21.17
C SER A 355 -7.97 -16.28 -22.30
N ALA A 356 -7.48 -16.70 -23.48
CA ALA A 356 -7.35 -15.86 -24.68
C ALA A 356 -8.64 -15.13 -25.13
N THR A 357 -9.81 -15.52 -24.60
CA THR A 357 -11.12 -15.03 -25.04
C THR A 357 -11.83 -14.13 -24.03
N ILE A 358 -11.27 -13.86 -22.84
CA ILE A 358 -11.95 -13.05 -21.81
C ILE A 358 -11.62 -11.56 -21.97
N GLU A 359 -12.66 -10.73 -21.84
CA GLU A 359 -12.57 -9.28 -21.99
C GLU A 359 -11.66 -8.61 -20.97
N SER A 360 -11.55 -9.09 -19.72
CA SER A 360 -10.79 -8.46 -18.62
C SER A 360 -9.29 -8.29 -18.89
N GLY A 361 -8.74 -8.95 -19.92
CA GLY A 361 -7.32 -8.88 -20.27
C GLY A 361 -6.52 -9.87 -19.45
N ARG A 362 -5.53 -10.51 -20.08
CA ARG A 362 -4.74 -11.55 -19.44
C ARG A 362 -3.53 -10.93 -18.78
N LEU A 363 -3.01 -11.54 -17.72
CA LEU A 363 -1.85 -11.00 -17.01
C LEU A 363 -0.64 -10.82 -17.96
N GLN A 364 -0.45 -11.72 -18.92
CA GLN A 364 0.61 -11.62 -19.94
C GLN A 364 0.45 -10.44 -20.91
N ASP A 365 -0.74 -9.86 -21.02
CA ASP A 365 -0.96 -8.66 -21.83
C ASP A 365 -0.45 -7.40 -21.11
N TYR A 366 -0.19 -7.47 -19.79
CA TYR A 366 0.32 -6.32 -19.02
C TYR A 366 1.82 -6.19 -19.23
N LEU A 367 2.27 -5.00 -19.60
CA LEU A 367 3.69 -4.73 -19.83
C LEU A 367 4.37 -4.23 -18.56
N VAL A 368 3.72 -3.28 -17.88
CA VAL A 368 4.22 -2.56 -16.72
C VAL A 368 3.04 -2.10 -15.88
N TYR A 369 3.25 -2.00 -14.58
CA TYR A 369 2.32 -1.38 -13.63
C TYR A 369 2.94 -0.12 -13.01
N PHE A 370 2.21 0.99 -13.03
CA PHE A 370 2.56 2.22 -12.31
C PHE A 370 1.66 2.38 -11.10
N ASN A 371 2.26 2.49 -9.91
CA ASN A 371 1.55 2.71 -8.65
C ASN A 371 1.64 4.17 -8.23
N TYR A 372 0.52 4.76 -7.82
CA TYR A 372 0.43 6.11 -7.29
C TYR A 372 -0.35 6.07 -5.99
N ASP A 373 0.37 6.24 -4.90
CA ASP A 373 -0.11 6.10 -3.53
C ASP A 373 0.59 7.17 -2.68
N MET A 374 -0.19 7.98 -1.96
CA MET A 374 0.26 9.11 -1.16
C MET A 374 1.19 10.06 -1.94
N ILE A 375 0.61 10.70 -2.96
CA ILE A 375 1.32 11.60 -3.88
C ILE A 375 1.09 13.09 -3.56
N ALA A 376 0.59 13.44 -2.37
CA ALA A 376 0.36 14.82 -1.98
C ALA A 376 0.75 15.20 -0.54
N SER A 377 1.61 14.42 0.12
CA SER A 377 1.99 14.56 1.52
C SER A 377 2.47 15.96 1.88
N PRO A 378 2.15 16.50 3.07
CA PRO A 378 2.38 17.91 3.41
C PRO A 378 3.88 18.26 3.53
N ASN A 379 4.66 17.36 4.15
CA ASN A 379 6.11 17.48 4.29
C ASN A 379 6.79 16.63 3.21
N SER A 380 6.42 16.83 1.95
CA SER A 380 6.66 15.93 0.82
C SER A 380 8.12 15.54 0.60
N ASN A 381 8.35 14.35 0.08
CA ASN A 381 9.47 14.10 -0.81
C ASN A 381 9.00 13.99 -2.28
N PHE A 382 9.93 13.85 -3.21
CA PHE A 382 9.72 13.32 -4.55
C PHE A 382 10.39 11.94 -4.57
N GLY A 383 9.69 10.96 -3.97
CA GLY A 383 10.13 9.58 -3.91
C GLY A 383 9.92 8.86 -5.24
N ILE A 384 10.92 8.10 -5.66
CA ILE A 384 10.85 7.23 -6.85
C ILE A 384 10.83 5.79 -6.38
N LEU A 385 9.81 5.03 -6.78
CA LEU A 385 9.72 3.60 -6.48
C LEU A 385 10.86 2.86 -7.20
N ASP A 386 11.79 2.29 -6.44
CA ASP A 386 12.98 1.60 -6.95
C ASP A 386 13.17 0.20 -6.37
N SER A 387 14.10 -0.56 -6.92
CA SER A 387 14.39 -1.94 -6.55
C SER A 387 15.27 -2.09 -5.30
N ILE A 388 15.53 -1.03 -4.51
CA ILE A 388 16.40 -1.11 -3.32
C ILE A 388 15.83 -2.05 -2.24
N SER A 389 14.50 -2.17 -2.20
CA SER A 389 13.78 -3.22 -1.48
C SER A 389 12.72 -3.79 -2.42
N ILE A 390 12.52 -5.11 -2.37
CA ILE A 390 11.58 -5.82 -3.25
C ILE A 390 10.73 -6.81 -2.46
N PRO A 391 9.46 -7.05 -2.83
CA PRO A 391 8.61 -7.99 -2.14
C PRO A 391 9.11 -9.43 -2.36
N PRO A 392 9.01 -10.32 -1.35
CA PRO A 392 9.30 -11.73 -1.52
C PRO A 392 8.50 -12.34 -2.67
N GLY A 393 9.13 -13.22 -3.46
CA GLY A 393 8.49 -13.85 -4.62
C GLY A 393 8.56 -13.05 -5.93
N THR A 394 9.10 -11.82 -5.90
CA THR A 394 9.38 -11.04 -7.11
C THR A 394 10.41 -11.74 -7.98
N SER A 395 10.14 -11.83 -9.28
CA SER A 395 11.08 -12.42 -10.24
C SER A 395 12.22 -11.46 -10.56
N ASN A 396 13.47 -11.93 -10.55
CA ASN A 396 14.62 -11.11 -10.99
C ASN A 396 14.47 -10.57 -12.43
N LYS A 397 13.61 -11.18 -13.25
CA LYS A 397 13.33 -10.73 -14.62
C LYS A 397 12.53 -9.42 -14.70
N THR A 398 11.84 -9.01 -13.63
CA THR A 398 11.09 -7.74 -13.60
C THR A 398 11.98 -6.56 -13.24
N LEU A 399 13.07 -6.80 -12.52
CA LEU A 399 13.95 -5.76 -11.97
C LEU A 399 14.56 -4.83 -13.04
N PRO A 400 15.03 -5.31 -14.21
CA PRO A 400 15.53 -4.42 -15.25
C PRO A 400 14.49 -3.37 -15.68
N GLY A 401 13.22 -3.76 -15.79
CA GLY A 401 12.14 -2.84 -16.12
C GLY A 401 11.89 -1.82 -15.02
N THR A 402 11.82 -2.26 -13.77
CA THR A 402 11.70 -1.37 -12.59
C THR A 402 12.86 -0.37 -12.51
N ASP A 403 14.10 -0.81 -12.75
CA ASP A 403 15.28 0.06 -12.73
C ASP A 403 15.25 1.09 -13.87
N ARG A 404 14.81 0.69 -15.06
CA ARG A 404 14.69 1.61 -16.20
C ARG A 404 13.60 2.66 -15.96
N ILE A 405 12.48 2.28 -15.35
CA ILE A 405 11.44 3.23 -14.94
C ILE A 405 11.96 4.18 -13.86
N THR A 406 12.72 3.66 -12.89
CA THR A 406 13.38 4.47 -11.86
C THR A 406 14.28 5.53 -12.50
N ASN A 407 15.12 5.13 -13.46
CA ASN A 407 16.00 6.04 -14.18
C ASN A 407 15.23 7.07 -15.01
N LEU A 408 14.10 6.69 -15.61
CA LEU A 408 13.24 7.62 -16.34
C LEU A 408 12.71 8.73 -15.44
N PHE A 409 12.27 8.41 -14.21
CA PHE A 409 11.85 9.41 -13.24
C PHE A 409 13.01 10.27 -12.73
N GLN A 410 14.19 9.68 -12.49
CA GLN A 410 15.39 10.43 -12.08
C GLN A 410 15.76 11.48 -13.12
N GLN A 411 15.78 11.10 -14.40
CA GLN A 411 16.04 12.01 -15.52
C GLN A 411 15.04 13.15 -15.54
N TRP A 412 13.73 12.84 -15.41
CA TRP A 412 12.70 13.86 -15.36
C TRP A 412 12.91 14.85 -14.21
N PHE A 413 13.11 14.37 -12.98
CA PHE A 413 13.30 15.26 -11.83
C PHE A 413 14.58 16.10 -11.96
N ASP A 414 15.68 15.52 -12.47
CA ASP A 414 16.93 16.25 -12.73
C ASP A 414 16.72 17.36 -13.79
N GLU A 415 16.02 17.07 -14.89
CA GLU A 415 15.68 18.05 -15.93
C GLU A 415 14.77 19.16 -15.39
N GLN A 416 13.81 18.81 -14.53
CA GLN A 416 12.94 19.76 -13.85
C GLN A 416 13.62 20.49 -12.68
N LYS A 417 14.89 20.17 -12.37
CA LYS A 417 15.66 20.70 -11.23
C LYS A 417 14.96 20.49 -9.89
N LEU A 418 14.28 19.35 -9.74
CA LEU A 418 13.61 18.94 -8.53
C LEU A 418 14.51 17.96 -7.75
N PRO A 419 14.54 18.03 -6.41
CA PRO A 419 15.14 16.97 -5.62
C PRO A 419 14.37 15.67 -5.84
N TRP A 420 15.03 14.53 -5.61
CA TRP A 420 14.37 13.24 -5.56
C TRP A 420 15.09 12.33 -4.57
N THR A 421 14.38 11.34 -4.07
CA THR A 421 14.96 10.25 -3.27
C THR A 421 14.45 8.91 -3.79
N ARG A 422 15.21 7.86 -3.51
CA ARG A 422 14.77 6.49 -3.78
C ARG A 422 13.84 6.04 -2.65
N SER A 423 12.71 5.48 -3.04
CA SER A 423 11.74 4.85 -2.16
C SER A 423 11.65 3.40 -2.58
N GLY A 424 12.01 2.47 -1.71
CA GLY A 424 12.02 1.06 -2.11
C GLY A 424 10.62 0.52 -2.39
N ILE A 425 10.52 -0.36 -3.38
CA ILE A 425 9.28 -1.05 -3.79
C ILE A 425 9.01 -2.32 -2.96
N GLY A 426 9.56 -2.39 -1.75
CA GLY A 426 9.33 -3.50 -0.81
C GLY A 426 8.16 -3.29 0.15
N GLY A 427 7.51 -2.12 0.13
CA GLY A 427 6.33 -1.80 0.96
C GLY A 427 5.07 -2.55 0.53
N GLY A 428 4.02 -2.51 1.37
CA GLY A 428 2.73 -3.14 1.10
C GLY A 428 1.75 -2.18 0.43
N SER A 429 1.89 -1.97 -0.87
CA SER A 429 0.93 -1.25 -1.72
C SER A 429 0.67 -2.07 -3.00
N ASP A 430 -0.22 -1.61 -3.87
CA ASP A 430 -0.81 -2.41 -4.95
C ASP A 430 0.18 -2.91 -6.01
N PHE A 431 1.43 -2.44 -6.04
CA PHE A 431 2.47 -3.01 -6.92
C PHE A 431 2.86 -4.44 -6.56
N VAL A 432 2.60 -4.89 -5.33
CA VAL A 432 2.99 -6.22 -4.82
C VAL A 432 2.42 -7.36 -5.67
N PRO A 433 1.09 -7.47 -5.90
CA PRO A 433 0.54 -8.52 -6.74
C PRO A 433 1.05 -8.48 -8.19
N PHE A 434 1.36 -7.29 -8.74
CA PHE A 434 1.93 -7.18 -10.09
C PHE A 434 3.39 -7.68 -10.15
N LEU A 435 4.24 -7.27 -9.21
CA LEU A 435 5.63 -7.73 -9.12
C LEU A 435 5.73 -9.25 -8.93
N THR A 436 4.91 -9.80 -8.03
CA THR A 436 4.81 -11.25 -7.78
C THR A 436 4.17 -11.99 -8.95
N GLY A 437 3.33 -11.32 -9.74
CA GLY A 437 2.81 -11.80 -11.03
C GLY A 437 3.82 -11.74 -12.19
N GLY A 438 5.03 -11.22 -11.97
CA GLY A 438 6.07 -11.12 -13.01
C GLY A 438 5.95 -9.88 -13.89
N ILE A 439 5.25 -8.84 -13.42
CA ILE A 439 5.11 -7.55 -14.10
C ILE A 439 6.03 -6.52 -13.44
N ALA A 440 6.94 -5.93 -14.22
CA ALA A 440 7.75 -4.80 -13.80
C ALA A 440 6.85 -3.67 -13.32
N SER A 441 7.19 -3.11 -12.15
CA SER A 441 6.41 -2.07 -11.52
C SER A 441 7.28 -0.87 -11.17
N GLY A 442 6.70 0.32 -11.14
CA GLY A 442 7.38 1.55 -10.74
C GLY A 442 6.35 2.62 -10.41
N GLY A 443 6.80 3.86 -10.22
CA GLY A 443 5.95 4.96 -9.83
C GLY A 443 6.68 5.97 -8.97
N VAL A 444 5.92 6.89 -8.40
CA VAL A 444 6.44 7.97 -7.55
C VAL A 444 5.49 8.21 -6.39
N ASN A 445 6.02 8.63 -5.24
CA ASN A 445 5.26 8.98 -4.05
C ASN A 445 5.80 10.27 -3.41
N THR A 446 5.08 10.79 -2.42
CA THR A 446 5.53 11.95 -1.62
C THR A 446 5.86 11.61 -0.17
N GLY A 447 5.94 10.31 0.14
CA GLY A 447 6.28 9.74 1.45
C GLY A 447 5.09 9.64 2.40
N ALA A 448 5.12 8.65 3.29
CA ALA A 448 4.05 8.35 4.25
C ALA A 448 4.47 8.72 5.69
N GLY A 449 4.31 7.80 6.65
CA GLY A 449 4.74 7.97 8.04
C GLY A 449 6.26 8.06 8.28
N GLY A 450 7.09 7.82 7.26
CA GLY A 450 8.55 7.95 7.36
C GLY A 450 9.01 9.39 7.63
N PHE A 451 10.18 9.57 8.25
CA PHE A 451 10.69 10.90 8.64
C PHE A 451 11.59 11.52 7.58
N LYS A 452 11.38 12.80 7.28
CA LYS A 452 12.30 13.59 6.46
C LYS A 452 13.61 13.84 7.22
N SER A 453 14.74 13.46 6.63
CA SER A 453 16.05 13.71 7.25
C SER A 453 16.48 15.18 7.16
N SER A 454 17.44 15.61 7.99
CA SER A 454 18.04 16.94 7.88
C SER A 454 18.74 17.16 6.54
N THR A 455 19.46 16.15 6.05
CA THR A 455 20.13 16.18 4.75
C THR A 455 19.14 16.36 3.60
N GLU A 456 18.01 15.65 3.67
CA GLU A 456 16.95 15.79 2.67
C GLU A 456 16.34 17.19 2.72
N ARG A 457 15.96 17.68 3.91
CA ARG A 457 15.45 19.05 4.10
C ARG A 457 16.40 20.09 3.51
N ASP A 458 17.70 19.99 3.80
CA ASP A 458 18.72 20.94 3.31
C ASP A 458 18.81 20.92 1.78
N ARG A 459 18.78 19.72 1.16
CA ARG A 459 18.74 19.58 -0.30
C ARG A 459 17.50 20.25 -0.91
N TYR A 460 16.33 20.11 -0.29
CA TYR A 460 15.11 20.76 -0.78
C TYR A 460 15.18 22.27 -0.59
N ALA A 461 15.76 22.76 0.52
CA ALA A 461 15.97 24.19 0.74
C ALA A 461 16.89 24.81 -0.33
N GLU A 462 17.94 24.08 -0.73
CA GLU A 462 18.87 24.51 -1.78
C GLU A 462 18.20 24.57 -3.16
N LEU A 463 17.42 23.56 -3.53
CA LEU A 463 16.84 23.44 -4.87
C LEU A 463 15.51 24.19 -5.04
N LEU A 464 14.67 24.23 -4.00
CA LEU A 464 13.29 24.72 -4.06
C LEU A 464 13.04 25.97 -3.19
N GLY A 465 14.04 26.38 -2.41
CA GLY A 465 13.91 27.42 -1.39
C GLY A 465 13.34 26.89 -0.07
N THR A 466 13.54 27.67 1.00
CA THR A 466 13.16 27.27 2.37
C THR A 466 11.67 27.00 2.55
N GLY A 467 10.80 27.63 1.75
CA GLY A 467 9.34 27.42 1.81
C GLY A 467 8.89 26.02 1.38
N ASN A 468 9.67 25.34 0.53
CA ASN A 468 9.38 23.99 0.05
C ASN A 468 10.35 22.94 0.61
N ALA A 469 11.17 23.32 1.59
CA ALA A 469 12.14 22.43 2.22
C ALA A 469 11.50 21.37 3.12
N GLY A 470 10.32 21.69 3.67
CA GLY A 470 9.71 20.91 4.72
C GLY A 470 10.47 21.01 6.05
N LEU A 471 10.17 20.07 6.95
CA LEU A 471 10.74 20.01 8.31
C LEU A 471 11.54 18.72 8.49
N ALA A 472 12.75 18.86 9.03
CA ALA A 472 13.60 17.72 9.38
C ALA A 472 13.08 17.02 10.64
N ASN A 473 13.23 15.70 10.71
CA ASN A 473 12.77 14.83 11.80
C ASN A 473 11.26 14.95 12.07
N VAL A 474 10.49 15.28 11.03
CA VAL A 474 9.02 15.26 11.02
C VAL A 474 8.58 14.25 9.95
N PRO A 475 7.50 13.47 10.16
CA PRO A 475 6.97 12.57 9.14
C PRO A 475 6.71 13.29 7.82
N TYR A 476 6.79 12.59 6.68
CA TYR A 476 6.36 13.14 5.38
C TYR A 476 4.86 13.46 5.41
N ASP A 477 4.08 12.57 6.01
CA ASP A 477 2.69 12.80 6.40
C ASP A 477 2.50 12.51 7.89
N SER A 478 2.22 13.55 8.67
CA SER A 478 1.96 13.41 10.11
C SER A 478 0.54 12.97 10.43
N CYS A 479 -0.34 12.97 9.42
CA CYS A 479 -1.73 12.58 9.49
C CYS A 479 -2.02 11.25 8.79
N TYR A 480 -1.00 10.53 8.32
CA TYR A 480 -1.13 9.16 7.79
C TYR A 480 -1.97 8.31 8.74
N HIS A 481 -3.02 7.69 8.19
CA HIS A 481 -4.04 6.91 8.90
C HIS A 481 -4.72 7.61 10.10
N GLN A 482 -4.87 8.93 10.04
CA GLN A 482 -5.48 9.71 11.11
C GLN A 482 -6.59 10.62 10.60
N GLN A 483 -7.45 11.06 11.53
CA GLN A 483 -8.57 11.96 11.25
C GLN A 483 -8.17 13.28 10.59
N CYS A 484 -6.92 13.72 10.80
CA CYS A 484 -6.42 14.95 10.21
C CYS A 484 -5.98 14.82 8.75
N ASP A 485 -6.00 13.62 8.15
CA ASP A 485 -5.75 13.44 6.71
C ASP A 485 -6.94 13.93 5.88
N ARG A 486 -6.98 15.25 5.73
CA ARG A 486 -8.03 16.06 5.13
C ARG A 486 -7.46 16.86 3.97
N ILE A 487 -8.29 17.59 3.25
CA ILE A 487 -7.86 18.50 2.17
C ILE A 487 -6.82 19.54 2.63
N THR A 488 -6.80 19.88 3.92
CA THR A 488 -5.82 20.77 4.53
C THR A 488 -4.45 20.12 4.80
N ASN A 489 -4.34 18.80 4.62
CA ASN A 489 -3.13 17.99 4.82
C ASN A 489 -2.37 17.73 3.50
N VAL A 490 -2.56 18.56 2.49
CA VAL A 490 -2.00 18.36 1.15
C VAL A 490 -0.97 19.45 0.84
N ASN A 491 0.11 19.09 0.15
CA ASN A 491 1.05 20.03 -0.48
C ASN A 491 0.75 20.18 -1.98
N PRO A 492 0.05 21.24 -2.42
CA PRO A 492 -0.33 21.40 -3.83
C PRO A 492 0.86 21.57 -4.77
N PHE A 493 1.97 22.15 -4.29
CA PHE A 493 3.18 22.30 -5.10
C PHE A 493 3.77 20.93 -5.45
N ALA A 494 3.98 20.07 -4.44
CA ALA A 494 4.52 18.74 -4.66
C ALA A 494 3.55 17.88 -5.49
N TYR A 495 2.25 17.94 -5.17
CA TYR A 495 1.21 17.18 -5.87
C TYR A 495 1.16 17.48 -7.37
N GLY A 496 1.18 18.77 -7.73
CA GLY A 496 1.21 19.17 -9.15
C GLY A 496 2.48 18.72 -9.88
N LYS A 497 3.64 18.69 -9.20
CA LYS A 497 4.91 18.25 -9.81
C LYS A 497 4.99 16.74 -10.00
N ILE A 498 4.50 15.97 -9.03
CA ILE A 498 4.59 14.51 -9.07
C ILE A 498 3.60 13.90 -10.07
N VAL A 499 2.38 14.45 -10.20
CA VAL A 499 1.42 14.01 -11.24
C VAL A 499 1.94 14.36 -12.65
N LYS A 500 2.71 15.46 -12.80
CA LYS A 500 3.41 15.74 -14.06
C LYS A 500 4.49 14.72 -14.40
N ALA A 501 5.24 14.26 -13.39
CA ALA A 501 6.20 13.18 -13.58
C ALA A 501 5.50 11.89 -14.02
N ALA A 502 4.35 11.56 -13.40
CA ALA A 502 3.51 10.44 -13.82
C ALA A 502 3.07 10.55 -15.29
N ALA A 503 2.51 11.70 -15.68
CA ALA A 503 2.11 11.98 -17.05
C ALA A 503 3.27 11.81 -18.05
N TYR A 504 4.45 12.33 -17.71
CA TYR A 504 5.65 12.18 -18.54
C TYR A 504 6.04 10.72 -18.72
N ALA A 505 6.08 9.93 -17.65
CA ALA A 505 6.44 8.52 -17.72
C ALA A 505 5.45 7.71 -18.58
N ILE A 506 4.14 7.93 -18.38
CA ILE A 506 3.07 7.28 -19.17
C ILE A 506 3.21 7.63 -20.66
N GLU A 507 3.42 8.91 -20.98
CA GLU A 507 3.62 9.38 -22.35
C GLU A 507 4.87 8.75 -22.98
N TYR A 508 5.99 8.72 -22.25
CA TYR A 508 7.25 8.15 -22.71
C TYR A 508 7.09 6.67 -23.03
N VAL A 509 6.63 5.85 -22.07
CA VAL A 509 6.50 4.41 -22.28
C VAL A 509 5.39 4.09 -23.28
N GLY A 510 4.32 4.89 -23.32
CA GLY A 510 3.22 4.75 -24.28
C GLY A 510 3.64 4.95 -25.73
N ARG A 511 4.77 5.63 -25.98
CA ARG A 511 5.33 5.91 -27.32
C ARG A 511 6.60 5.13 -27.61
N LEU A 512 7.17 4.43 -26.63
CA LEU A 512 8.42 3.72 -26.79
C LEU A 512 8.25 2.52 -27.73
N ASN A 513 9.02 2.47 -28.81
CA ASN A 513 9.05 1.31 -29.67
C ASN A 513 9.63 0.11 -28.90
N ASP A 514 8.96 -1.05 -29.01
CA ASP A 514 9.38 -2.30 -28.35
C ASP A 514 9.59 -2.16 -26.83
N LEU A 515 8.56 -1.63 -26.16
CA LEU A 515 8.54 -1.46 -24.71
C LEU A 515 8.73 -2.79 -23.96
N GLU A 516 8.28 -3.90 -24.53
CA GLU A 516 8.48 -5.22 -23.92
C GLU A 516 9.97 -5.57 -23.84
N ASN A 517 10.74 -5.45 -24.93
CA ASN A 517 12.16 -5.73 -24.89
C ASN A 517 12.93 -4.73 -24.02
N TRP A 518 12.50 -3.46 -24.00
CA TRP A 518 13.09 -2.45 -23.11
C TRP A 518 12.91 -2.83 -21.63
N LEU A 519 11.70 -3.23 -21.23
CA LEU A 519 11.41 -3.65 -19.85
C LEU A 519 12.06 -5.00 -19.49
N TYR A 520 12.10 -5.93 -20.44
CA TYR A 520 12.51 -7.33 -20.22
C TYR A 520 13.56 -7.77 -21.24
N PRO A 521 14.79 -7.24 -21.19
CA PRO A 521 15.85 -7.56 -22.16
C PRO A 521 16.24 -9.05 -22.17
N GLU A 522 15.93 -9.78 -21.09
CA GLU A 522 16.15 -11.23 -20.96
C GLU A 522 14.86 -12.06 -21.17
N GLY A 523 13.83 -11.42 -21.73
CA GLY A 523 12.49 -11.96 -21.94
C GLY A 523 11.64 -12.05 -20.67
N ARG A 524 10.32 -12.06 -20.83
CA ARG A 524 9.35 -12.14 -19.72
C ARG A 524 9.21 -13.52 -19.09
N VAL A 525 8.65 -13.53 -17.88
CA VAL A 525 8.07 -14.76 -17.33
C VAL A 525 6.68 -14.94 -17.91
N LYS A 526 6.47 -15.97 -18.74
CA LYS A 526 5.20 -16.17 -19.45
C LYS A 526 4.12 -16.90 -18.62
N HIS A 527 4.51 -17.50 -17.49
CA HIS A 527 3.62 -18.24 -16.60
C HIS A 527 4.13 -18.14 -15.16
N VAL A 528 3.82 -17.03 -14.49
CA VAL A 528 3.89 -17.01 -13.03
C VAL A 528 2.51 -17.42 -12.53
N ASN A 529 2.44 -18.34 -11.58
CA ASN A 529 1.28 -18.42 -10.72
C ASN A 529 1.55 -17.44 -9.57
N PRO A 530 1.03 -16.20 -9.61
CA PRO A 530 1.29 -15.20 -8.56
C PRO A 530 0.92 -15.68 -7.16
N PHE A 531 0.06 -16.69 -7.02
CA PHE A 531 -0.60 -17.01 -5.76
C PHE A 531 -0.18 -18.35 -5.17
N ASN A 532 1.03 -18.41 -4.61
CA ASN A 532 1.21 -19.16 -3.37
C ASN A 532 0.76 -18.25 -2.23
N ARG A 533 -0.52 -18.36 -1.84
CA ARG A 533 -1.23 -17.47 -0.88
C ARG A 533 -0.47 -17.18 0.42
N LYS A 534 0.53 -18.00 0.81
CA LYS A 534 1.36 -17.72 1.98
C LYS A 534 2.21 -16.45 1.87
N HIS A 535 2.59 -16.00 0.68
CA HIS A 535 3.59 -14.93 0.53
C HIS A 535 3.00 -13.52 0.46
N VAL A 536 1.76 -13.34 0.01
CA VAL A 536 1.17 -12.00 -0.18
C VAL A 536 0.62 -11.42 1.12
N TYR A 537 -0.05 -12.25 1.93
CA TYR A 537 -0.54 -11.85 3.26
C TYR A 537 0.59 -11.63 4.28
N ASP A 538 1.81 -12.09 4.00
CA ASP A 538 2.97 -11.89 4.88
C ASP A 538 3.62 -10.50 4.74
N ILE A 539 3.27 -9.71 3.73
CA ILE A 539 3.99 -8.46 3.40
C ILE A 539 3.50 -7.26 4.23
N HIS A 540 2.29 -7.33 4.79
CA HIS A 540 1.81 -6.34 5.78
C HIS A 540 2.30 -6.63 7.21
N HIS A 541 3.31 -7.48 7.40
CA HIS A 541 3.93 -7.69 8.71
C HIS A 541 4.94 -6.59 9.03
N ASP A 542 4.47 -5.35 9.04
CA ASP A 542 5.08 -4.43 9.99
C ASP A 542 4.39 -4.70 11.34
N PRO A 543 5.11 -5.26 12.33
CA PRO A 543 4.57 -5.42 13.68
C PRO A 543 4.21 -4.07 14.34
N ASP A 544 4.58 -2.95 13.70
CA ASP A 544 4.36 -1.57 14.11
C ASP A 544 3.49 -0.74 13.11
N LEU A 545 3.01 -1.30 11.98
CA LEU A 545 1.90 -0.67 11.23
C LEU A 545 0.58 -1.22 11.77
N PHE A 546 -0.04 -0.39 12.61
CA PHE A 546 -1.24 -0.58 13.43
C PHE A 546 -1.03 -1.22 14.82
#